data_AF-A0A183JTM4-F1
#
_entry.id   AF-A0A183JTM4-F1
#
_cell.length_a   1.000
_cell.length_b   1.000
_cell.length_c   1.000
_cell.angle_alpha   90.00
_cell.angle_beta   90.00
_cell.angle_gamma   90.00
#
_symmetry.space_group_name_H-M   'P 1'
#
loop_
_entity.id
_entity.type
_entity.pdbx_description
1 polymer ?
#
loop_
_entity_poly.entity_id
_entity_poly.type
_entity_poly.pdbx_seq_one_letter_code
_entity_poly.pdbx_strand_id
1 'polypeptide(L)' 'MLLRIMTNDFCIPDFESFASEIQTVFNLCKENTSGQVASYIPELKEVNPNYWGLSLCTVDGQR' A
#
# COMPACT_ATOMS: atom_id res chain seq x y z
N MET A 1 -11.68 -21.12 7.07
CA MET A 1 -11.42 -19.69 7.38
C MET A 1 -11.11 -19.50 8.87
N LEU A 2 -12.06 -19.76 9.79
CA LEU A 2 -11.83 -19.66 11.24
C LEU A 2 -10.64 -20.50 11.75
N LEU A 3 -10.51 -21.76 11.31
CA LEU A 3 -9.37 -22.61 11.69
C LEU A 3 -8.01 -22.04 11.28
N ARG A 4 -7.88 -21.45 10.08
CA ARG A 4 -6.61 -20.85 9.60
C ARG A 4 -6.21 -19.62 10.42
N ILE A 5 -7.20 -18.80 10.80
CA ILE A 5 -7.00 -17.66 11.72
C ILE A 5 -6.47 -18.17 13.07
N MET A 6 -7.03 -19.27 13.58
CA MET A 6 -6.67 -19.83 14.88
C MET A 6 -5.35 -20.61 14.89
N THR A 7 -4.93 -21.17 13.74
CA THR A 7 -3.66 -21.91 13.60
C THR A 7 -2.50 -21.04 13.09
N ASN A 8 -2.74 -19.75 12.84
CA ASN A 8 -1.79 -18.83 12.20
C ASN A 8 -1.20 -19.35 10.88
N ASP A 9 -2.02 -20.09 10.11
CA ASP A 9 -1.65 -20.67 8.81
C ASP A 9 -1.95 -19.68 7.68
N PHE A 10 -1.37 -18.48 7.81
CA PHE A 10 -1.42 -17.41 6.83
C PHE A 10 -0.12 -17.33 6.05
N CYS A 11 -0.19 -16.87 4.80
CA CYS A 11 1.01 -16.60 4.01
C CYS A 11 1.94 -15.57 4.67
N ILE A 12 1.39 -14.67 5.49
CA ILE A 12 2.15 -13.77 6.36
C ILE A 12 1.71 -14.02 7.82
N PRO A 13 2.46 -14.83 8.59
CA PRO A 13 2.12 -15.17 9.97
C PRO A 13 2.18 -13.98 10.94
N ASP A 14 3.08 -13.02 10.70
CA ASP A 14 3.20 -11.78 11.46
C ASP A 14 2.89 -10.59 10.55
N PHE A 15 1.60 -10.31 10.41
CA PHE A 15 1.11 -9.25 9.54
C PHE A 15 1.37 -7.86 10.10
N GLU A 16 1.44 -7.70 11.43
CA GLU A 16 1.69 -6.40 12.07
C GLU A 16 3.13 -5.93 11.79
N SER A 17 4.12 -6.79 11.99
CA SER A 17 5.52 -6.46 11.67
C SER A 17 5.67 -6.17 10.18
N PHE A 18 5.04 -6.98 9.31
CA PHE A 18 5.03 -6.74 7.88
C PHE A 18 4.41 -5.38 7.51
N ALA A 19 3.26 -5.03 8.08
CA ALA A 19 2.60 -3.75 7.85
C ALA A 19 3.47 -2.57 8.34
N SER A 20 4.21 -2.72 9.44
CA SER A 20 5.16 -1.71 9.93
C SER A 20 6.31 -1.48 8.94
N GLU A 21 6.88 -2.55 8.37
CA GLU A 21 7.91 -2.42 7.34
C GLU A 21 7.36 -1.74 6.07
N ILE A 22 6.14 -2.10 5.64
CA ILE A 22 5.46 -1.45 4.52
C ILE A 22 5.22 0.04 4.80
N GLN A 23 4.86 0.41 6.03
CA GLN A 23 4.72 1.81 6.43
C GLN A 23 6.04 2.58 6.34
N THR A 24 7.16 1.95 6.70
CA THR A 24 8.51 2.53 6.53
C THR A 24 8.81 2.77 5.05
N VAL A 25 8.57 1.77 4.19
CA VAL A 25 8.76 1.91 2.73
C VAL A 25 7.83 2.98 2.15
N PHE A 26 6.57 3.02 2.58
CA PHE A 26 5.61 4.05 2.17
C PHE A 26 6.12 5.46 2.47
N ASN A 27 6.70 5.67 3.66
CA ASN A 27 7.25 6.95 4.06
C ASN A 27 8.51 7.31 3.29
N LEU A 28 9.42 6.36 3.07
CA LEU A 28 10.63 6.55 2.26
C LEU A 28 10.27 6.94 0.82
N CYS A 29 9.30 6.27 0.21
CA CYS A 29 8.87 6.57 -1.16
C CYS A 29 8.09 7.89 -1.26
N LYS A 30 7.38 8.30 -0.20
CA LYS A 30 6.62 9.55 -0.16
C LYS A 30 7.51 10.79 -0.36
N GLU A 31 8.78 10.71 0.01
CA GLU A 31 9.75 11.81 -0.18
C GLU A 31 10.12 12.03 -1.66
N ASN A 32 9.89 11.03 -2.52
CA ASN A 32 10.12 11.16 -3.95
C ASN A 32 8.97 11.94 -4.62
N THR A 33 9.16 13.24 -4.76
CA THR A 33 8.20 14.18 -5.39
C THR A 33 8.54 14.49 -6.85
N SER A 34 9.43 13.72 -7.46
CA SER A 34 9.81 13.90 -8.87
C SER A 34 8.71 13.43 -9.84
N GLY A 35 8.72 13.96 -11.07
CA GLY A 35 7.75 13.64 -12.11
C GLY A 35 6.75 14.75 -12.38
N GLN A 36 5.82 14.51 -13.30
CA GLN A 36 4.79 15.46 -13.69
C GLN A 36 3.45 14.75 -13.84
N VAL A 37 2.38 15.38 -13.35
CA VAL A 37 1.00 14.91 -13.55
C VAL A 37 0.66 14.87 -15.04
N ALA A 38 -0.06 13.84 -15.47
CA ALA A 38 -0.49 13.69 -16.86
C ALA A 38 -1.33 14.90 -17.31
N SER A 39 -0.83 15.64 -18.30
CA SER A 39 -1.39 16.93 -18.71
C SER A 39 -2.18 16.90 -20.03
N TYR A 40 -2.23 15.74 -20.70
CA TYR A 40 -2.91 15.57 -22.00
C TYR A 40 -4.43 15.33 -21.85
N ILE A 41 -4.91 14.95 -20.67
CA ILE A 41 -6.34 14.86 -20.31
C ILE A 41 -6.63 15.96 -19.28
N PRO A 42 -7.58 16.88 -19.52
CA PRO A 42 -7.88 18.01 -18.63
C PRO A 42 -8.15 17.60 -17.17
N GLU A 43 -8.91 16.54 -16.96
CA GLU A 43 -9.32 16.05 -15.64
C GLU A 43 -8.13 15.47 -14.85
N LEU A 44 -7.16 14.85 -15.53
CA LEU A 44 -5.95 14.33 -14.88
C LEU A 44 -5.01 15.47 -14.48
N LYS A 45 -4.99 16.58 -15.22
CA LYS A 45 -4.13 17.73 -14.95
C LYS A 45 -4.44 18.40 -13.61
N GLU A 46 -5.68 18.35 -13.16
CA GLU A 46 -6.14 18.97 -11.90
C GLU A 46 -5.87 18.11 -10.66
N VAL A 47 -5.39 16.88 -10.83
CA VAL A 47 -5.07 15.98 -9.73
C VAL A 47 -3.90 16.54 -8.92
N ASN A 48 -4.01 16.51 -7.59
CA ASN A 48 -2.96 16.96 -6.70
C ASN A 48 -1.73 16.03 -6.81
N PRO A 49 -0.55 16.54 -7.19
CA PRO A 49 0.67 15.72 -7.30
C PRO A 49 1.13 15.11 -5.98
N ASN A 50 0.64 15.62 -4.85
CA ASN A 50 0.97 15.12 -3.52
C ASN A 50 0.05 13.98 -3.04
N TYR A 51 -0.95 13.56 -3.85
CA TYR A 51 -1.74 12.39 -3.53
C TYR A 51 -0.89 11.12 -3.67
N TRP A 52 -0.67 10.47 -2.54
CA TRP A 52 0.12 9.26 -2.40
C TRP A 52 -0.60 8.29 -1.47
N GLY A 53 -0.81 7.05 -1.94
CA GLY A 53 -1.57 6.05 -1.22
C GLY A 53 -1.07 4.64 -1.56
N LEU A 54 -1.14 3.75 -0.58
CA LEU A 54 -0.79 2.34 -0.72
C LEU A 54 -1.92 1.50 -0.13
N SER A 55 -2.31 0.46 -0.85
CA SER A 55 -3.23 -0.57 -0.38
C SER A 55 -2.60 -1.92 -0.70
N LEU A 56 -2.74 -2.87 0.22
CA LEU A 56 -2.25 -4.23 0.03
C LEU A 56 -3.36 -5.22 0.39
N CYS A 57 -3.36 -6.36 -0.27
CA CYS A 57 -4.25 -7.48 0.05
C CYS A 57 -3.47 -8.76 -0.24
N THR A 58 -3.31 -9.62 0.76
CA THR A 58 -2.64 -10.92 0.55
C THR A 58 -3.57 -11.91 -0.14
N VAL A 59 -3.01 -13.02 -0.65
CA VAL A 59 -3.81 -14.12 -1.24
C VAL A 59 -4.76 -14.77 -0.23
N ASP A 60 -4.44 -14.67 1.06
CA ASP A 60 -5.30 -15.12 2.16
C ASP A 60 -6.29 -14.04 2.63
N GLY A 61 -6.25 -12.84 2.04
CA GLY A 61 -7.16 -11.74 2.32
C GLY A 61 -6.77 -10.87 3.53
N GLN A 62 -5.51 -10.90 3.97
CA GLN A 62 -5.02 -9.99 5.01
C GLN A 62 -4.87 -8.58 4.43
N ARG A 63 -5.28 -7.57 5.20
CA ARG A 63 -5.32 -6.15 4.81
C ARG A 63 -5.07 -5.24 6.01
#